data_AF-B9UNR0-F1
#
_entry.id   AF-B9UNR0-F1
#
_cell.length_a   1.000
_cell.length_b   1.000
_cell.length_c   1.000
_cell.angle_alpha   90.00
_cell.angle_beta   90.00
_cell.angle_gamma   90.00
#
_symmetry.space_group_name_H-M   'P 1'
#
loop_
_entity.id
_entity.type
_entity.pdbx_description
1 polymer ?
#
loop_
_entity_poly.entity_id
_entity_poly.type
_entity_poly.pdbx_seq_one_letter_code
_entity_poly.pdbx_strand_id
1 'polypeptide(L)' 'ASSIYDEICRQFDGCCFVQNIREEASRYGLGKLEEDILSKMGVNRVGGGRCMLKDRLCRRKVLIVLDDVDNLEQLKAL' A
#
# COMPACT_ATOMS: atom_id res chain seq x y z
N ALA A 1 -2.19 8.13 -13.97
CA ALA A 1 -2.42 6.98 -13.06
C ALA A 1 -3.84 6.97 -12.48
N SER A 2 -4.31 8.08 -11.87
CA SER A 2 -5.62 8.15 -11.19
C SER A 2 -6.82 7.69 -12.04
N SER A 3 -6.96 8.19 -13.28
CA SER A 3 -8.13 7.83 -14.11
C SER A 3 -8.19 6.34 -14.47
N ILE A 4 -7.04 5.70 -14.68
CA ILE A 4 -6.97 4.26 -14.92
C ILE A 4 -7.31 3.51 -13.62
N TYR A 5 -6.76 3.96 -12.48
CA TYR A 5 -7.06 3.38 -11.18
C TYR A 5 -8.56 3.37 -10.90
N ASP A 6 -9.25 4.50 -11.10
CA ASP A 6 -10.70 4.62 -10.82
C ASP A 6 -11.55 3.67 -11.67
N GLU A 7 -11.09 3.33 -12.88
CA GLU A 7 -11.75 2.39 -13.77
C GLU A 7 -11.51 0.93 -13.35
N ILE A 8 -10.26 0.59 -13.04
CA ILE A 8 -9.88 -0.81 -12.78
C ILE A 8 -10.06 -1.22 -11.32
N CYS A 9 -10.10 -0.29 -10.36
CA CYS A 9 -10.11 -0.59 -8.92
C CYS A 9 -11.30 -1.47 -8.51
N ARG A 10 -12.43 -1.31 -9.20
CA ARG A 10 -13.67 -2.07 -8.99
C ARG A 10 -13.53 -3.56 -9.33
N GLN A 11 -12.48 -3.95 -10.04
CA GLN A 11 -12.19 -5.35 -10.40
C GLN A 11 -11.36 -6.10 -9.35
N PHE A 12 -11.07 -5.46 -8.21
CA PHE A 12 -10.24 -5.97 -7.14
C PHE A 12 -11.01 -5.94 -5.81
N ASP A 13 -10.75 -6.90 -4.94
CA ASP A 13 -11.34 -7.02 -3.60
C ASP A 13 -10.81 -5.96 -2.62
N GLY A 14 -9.69 -5.33 -2.97
CA GLY A 14 -9.10 -4.22 -2.23
C GLY A 14 -8.24 -3.38 -3.16
N CYS A 15 -8.38 -2.06 -3.06
CA CYS A 15 -7.60 -1.13 -3.86
C CYS A 15 -7.05 0.00 -2.99
N CYS A 16 -5.81 0.38 -3.26
CA CYS A 16 -5.15 1.50 -2.59
C CYS A 16 -4.33 2.29 -3.61
N PHE A 17 -4.58 3.58 -3.67
CA PHE A 17 -3.74 4.52 -4.43
C PHE A 17 -3.02 5.44 -3.44
N VAL A 18 -1.70 5.47 -3.56
CA VAL A 18 -0.81 6.22 -2.70
C VAL A 18 0.00 7.16 -3.57
N GLN A 19 -0.20 8.46 -3.37
CA GLN A 19 0.45 9.52 -4.13
C GLN A 19 1.70 10.01 -3.40
N ASN A 20 2.66 10.56 -4.16
CA ASN A 20 3.84 11.25 -3.63
C ASN A 20 4.66 10.41 -2.62
N ILE A 21 4.94 9.14 -2.95
CA ILE A 21 5.64 8.21 -2.06
C ILE A 21 6.96 8.79 -1.56
N ARG A 22 7.73 9.40 -2.45
CA ARG A 22 9.00 10.05 -2.11
C ARG A 22 8.84 11.13 -1.04
N GLU A 23 7.85 12.01 -1.18
CA GLU A 23 7.58 13.09 -0.22
C GLU A 23 7.08 12.54 1.11
N GLU A 24 6.11 11.62 1.08
CA GLU A 24 5.53 11.01 2.29
C GLU A 24 6.57 10.17 3.06
N ALA A 25 7.41 9.41 2.35
CA ALA A 25 8.51 8.65 2.94
C ALA A 25 9.55 9.57 3.57
N SER A 26 9.87 10.70 2.94
CA SER A 26 10.79 11.69 3.50
C SER A 26 10.20 12.42 4.71
N ARG A 27 8.89 12.63 4.73
CA ARG A 27 8.21 13.44 5.75
C ARG A 27 7.84 12.63 7.00
N TYR A 28 7.32 11.42 6.81
CA TYR A 28 6.76 10.59 7.88
C TYR A 28 7.51 9.28 8.11
N GLY A 29 8.44 8.95 7.21
CA GLY A 29 9.16 7.68 7.23
C GLY A 29 8.34 6.53 6.65
N LEU A 30 9.07 5.51 6.21
CA LEU A 30 8.51 4.32 5.54
C LEU A 30 7.56 3.51 6.42
N GLY A 31 7.78 3.49 7.74
CA GLY A 31 6.91 2.75 8.66
C GLY A 31 5.50 3.32 8.77
N LYS A 32 5.34 4.65 8.66
CA LYS A 32 4.02 5.29 8.69
C LYS A 32 3.27 5.05 7.39
N LEU A 33 3.99 5.13 6.26
CA LEU A 33 3.46 4.83 4.94
C LEU A 33 2.91 3.39 4.85
N GLU A 34 3.66 2.42 5.38
CA GLU A 34 3.23 1.02 5.47
C GLU A 34 1.94 0.90 6.29
N GLU A 35 1.86 1.55 7.45
CA GLU A 35 0.67 1.55 8.33
C GLU A 35 -0.57 2.14 7.65
N ASP A 36 -0.40 3.24 6.91
CA ASP A 36 -1.52 3.88 6.20
C ASP A 36 -2.03 3.01 5.05
N ILE A 37 -1.14 2.31 4.34
CA ILE A 37 -1.51 1.36 3.28
C ILE A 37 -2.22 0.14 3.88
N LEU A 38 -1.68 -0.42 4.95
CA LEU A 38 -2.29 -1.50 5.74
C LEU A 38 -3.71 -1.14 6.15
N SER A 39 -3.90 0.05 6.72
CA SER A 39 -5.19 0.58 7.16
C SER A 39 -6.18 0.70 5.99
N LYS A 40 -5.77 1.30 4.87
CA LYS A 40 -6.59 1.42 3.65
C LYS A 40 -6.99 0.06 3.07
N MET A 41 -6.13 -0.95 3.21
CA MET A 41 -6.40 -2.33 2.77
C MET A 41 -7.25 -3.13 3.78
N GLY A 42 -7.69 -2.52 4.89
CA GLY A 42 -8.43 -3.20 5.94
C GLY A 42 -7.60 -4.26 6.67
N VAL A 43 -6.27 -4.14 6.61
CA VAL A 43 -5.31 -5.02 7.28
C VAL A 43 -4.84 -4.31 8.54
N ASN A 44 -5.42 -4.65 9.68
CA ASN A 44 -4.99 -4.08 10.96
C ASN A 44 -3.78 -4.87 11.51
N ARG A 45 -2.77 -4.17 12.08
CA ARG A 45 -1.60 -4.80 12.73
C ARG A 45 -2.00 -5.45 14.06
N VAL A 46 -2.77 -6.53 14.01
CA VAL A 46 -3.07 -7.34 15.21
C VAL A 46 -2.00 -8.42 15.33
N GLY A 47 -0.90 -8.08 15.99
CA GLY A 47 0.15 -9.02 16.37
C GLY A 47 1.40 -8.95 15.47
N GLY A 48 2.44 -8.29 15.97
CA GLY A 48 3.85 -8.48 15.60
C GLY A 48 4.20 -8.82 14.14
N GLY A 49 4.36 -7.79 13.30
CA GLY A 49 5.32 -7.84 12.18
C GLY A 49 4.76 -7.92 10.75
N ARG A 50 5.64 -7.54 9.81
CA ARG A 50 5.48 -7.41 8.35
C ARG A 50 4.88 -8.63 7.61
N CYS A 51 4.59 -9.74 8.29
CA CYS A 51 3.98 -10.93 7.68
C CYS A 51 2.47 -10.81 7.40
N MET A 52 1.78 -9.84 8.00
CA MET A 52 0.31 -9.82 7.93
C MET A 52 -0.25 -9.39 6.57
N LEU A 53 0.43 -8.53 5.81
CA LEU A 53 -0.03 -8.14 4.46
C LEU A 53 -0.13 -9.36 3.56
N LYS A 54 0.95 -10.14 3.50
CA LYS A 54 1.00 -11.34 2.66
C LYS A 54 -0.07 -12.33 3.09
N ASP A 55 -0.20 -12.61 4.38
CA ASP A 55 -1.15 -13.62 4.87
C ASP A 55 -2.62 -13.18 4.81
N ARG A 56 -2.92 -11.88 4.87
CA ARG A 56 -4.29 -11.35 4.78
C ARG A 56 -4.71 -11.05 3.34
N LEU A 57 -3.76 -10.72 2.46
CA LEU A 57 -4.00 -10.44 1.05
C LEU A 57 -3.82 -11.68 0.15
N CYS A 58 -3.19 -12.77 0.62
CA CYS A 58 -2.92 -13.96 -0.21
C CYS A 58 -4.16 -14.63 -0.82
N ARG A 59 -5.36 -14.32 -0.33
CA ARG A 59 -6.64 -14.85 -0.85
C ARG A 59 -7.53 -13.78 -1.47
N ARG A 60 -7.02 -12.56 -1.67
CA ARG A 60 -7.77 -11.44 -2.23
C ARG A 60 -7.07 -10.91 -3.45
N LYS A 61 -7.82 -10.60 -4.49
CA LYS A 61 -7.29 -9.90 -5.66
C LYS A 61 -7.16 -8.43 -5.27
N VAL A 62 -5.94 -7.92 -5.13
CA VAL A 62 -5.69 -6.54 -4.68
C VAL A 62 -4.92 -5.70 -5.68
N LEU A 63 -5.20 -4.40 -5.69
CA LEU A 63 -4.51 -3.41 -6.52
C LEU A 63 -3.88 -2.34 -5.64
N ILE A 64 -2.56 -2.24 -5.67
CA ILE A 64 -1.83 -1.18 -4.98
C ILE A 64 -1.09 -0.38 -6.06
N VAL A 65 -1.37 0.91 -6.14
CA VAL A 65 -0.68 1.83 -7.04
C VAL A 65 0.11 2.82 -6.18
N LEU A 66 1.42 2.86 -6.42
CA LEU A 66 2.38 3.71 -5.72
C LEU A 66 2.91 4.73 -6.73
N ASP A 67 2.63 6.01 -6.50
CA ASP A 67 3.07 7.10 -7.37
C ASP A 67 4.37 7.74 -6.83
N ASP A 68 5.27 8.12 -7.73
CA ASP A 68 6.55 8.78 -7.39
C ASP A 68 7.46 7.95 -6.47
N VAL A 69 7.61 6.66 -6.77
CA VAL A 69 8.59 5.76 -6.13
C VAL A 69 9.95 5.97 -6.78
N ASP A 70 10.96 6.37 -5.99
CA ASP A 70 12.32 6.65 -6.47
C ASP A 70 13.39 5.72 -5.86
N ASN A 71 13.03 4.92 -4.83
CA ASN A 71 13.96 4.03 -4.15
C ASN A 71 13.33 2.65 -3.84
N LEU A 72 14.12 1.59 -4.01
CA LEU A 72 13.71 0.21 -3.71
C LEU A 72 13.31 0.01 -2.24
N GLU A 73 13.93 0.76 -1.31
CA GLU A 73 13.57 0.68 0.11
C GLU A 73 12.11 1.10 0.37
N GLN A 74 11.54 2.00 -0.45
CA GLN A 74 10.13 2.38 -0.37
C GLN A 74 9.21 1.19 -0.69
N LEU A 75 9.59 0.37 -1.67
CA LEU A 75 8.85 -0.83 -2.02
C LEU A 75 9.02 -1.93 -0.96
N LYS A 76 10.23 -2.11 -0.42
CA LYS A 76 10.52 -3.10 0.62
C LYS A 76 9.84 -2.82 1.95
N ALA A 77 9.44 -1.57 2.19
CA ALA A 77 8.70 -1.21 3.39
C ALA A 77 7.32 -1.86 3.45
N LEU A 78 6.75 -2.23 2.30
CA LEU A 78 5.45 -2.90 2.15
C LEU A 78 5.58 -4.42 2.30
#